data_AF-A0A2P4YMB5-F1
#
_entry.id   AF-A0A2P4YMB5-F1
#
_cell.length_a   1.000
_cell.length_b   1.000
_cell.length_c   1.000
_cell.angle_alpha   90.00
_cell.angle_beta   90.00
_cell.angle_gamma   90.00
#
_symmetry.space_group_name_H-M   'P 1'
#
loop_
_entity.id
_entity.type
_entity.pdbx_description
1 polymer ?
#
loop_
_entity_poly.entity_id
_entity_poly.type
_entity_poly.pdbx_seq_one_letter_code
_entity_poly.pdbx_strand_id
1 'polypeptide(L)'
;MVDVDEDVTVWCLRCGQLIHTHGKNHVARSTGMAFYKVEHNVLLKALQLLEPGVKLPSSFQLATTFLDDAYSKSLLVMQVELEGQVLAIVTDSWTDMNGLAVISYVAVACKKTYFLESVYTGAQAHDAAFLATDIKLVIDKYEFLHVGAVVTDNMATNKSAWELLQPDFLYAFFCGEVVLRNRKIAGVLLHTAPKLPTNGGGTPIFREVT
;
A
#
# COMPACT_ATOMS: atom_id res chain seq x y z
N MET A 1 28.39 12.41 14.38
CA MET A 1 27.41 13.49 14.09
C MET A 1 25.96 13.03 14.29
N VAL A 2 25.76 11.81 14.78
CA VAL A 2 24.46 11.24 15.10
C VAL A 2 24.68 10.39 16.36
N ASP A 3 23.70 10.38 17.27
CA ASP A 3 23.71 9.55 18.48
C ASP A 3 22.58 8.53 18.42
N VAL A 4 22.77 7.37 19.05
CA VAL A 4 21.77 6.31 19.10
C VAL A 4 21.52 5.97 20.57
N ASP A 5 20.31 6.28 21.03
CA ASP A 5 19.91 6.03 22.42
C ASP A 5 19.59 4.55 22.65
N GLU A 6 19.46 4.14 23.92
CA GLU A 6 19.13 2.77 24.35
C GLU A 6 17.81 2.27 23.73
N ASP A 7 16.88 3.19 23.43
CA ASP A 7 15.60 2.93 22.75
C ASP A 7 15.69 2.85 21.21
N VAL A 8 16.90 2.75 20.65
CA VAL A 8 17.16 2.63 19.20
C VAL A 8 16.67 3.83 18.38
N THR A 9 16.51 4.98 19.04
CA THR A 9 16.17 6.25 18.40
C THR A 9 17.45 6.97 17.93
N VAL A 10 17.38 7.62 16.77
CA VAL A 10 18.55 8.20 16.09
C VAL A 10 18.44 9.72 16.13
N TRP A 11 19.44 10.39 16.71
CA TRP A 11 19.42 11.83 17.01
C TRP A 11 20.55 12.59 16.32
N CYS A 12 20.26 13.77 15.77
CA CYS A 12 21.29 14.62 15.20
C CYS A 12 22.09 15.32 16.32
N LEU A 13 23.37 14.99 16.49
CA LEU A 13 24.23 15.62 17.50
C LEU A 13 24.51 17.11 17.23
N ARG A 14 24.17 17.62 16.04
CA ARG A 14 24.39 19.04 15.68
C ARG A 14 23.19 19.93 16.01
N CYS A 15 21.97 19.41 15.94
CA CYS A 15 20.76 20.20 16.18
C CYS A 15 19.82 19.61 17.25
N GLY A 16 20.16 18.47 17.86
CA GLY A 16 19.35 17.81 18.90
C GLY A 16 18.02 17.26 18.39
N GLN A 17 17.82 17.18 17.08
CA GLN A 17 16.55 16.79 16.50
C GLN A 17 16.49 15.27 16.28
N LEU A 18 15.35 14.67 16.64
CA LEU A 18 15.04 13.27 16.38
C LEU A 18 14.97 13.05 14.87
N ILE A 19 15.87 12.22 14.35
CA ILE A 19 15.93 11.87 12.93
C ILE A 19 15.00 10.69 12.65
N HIS A 20 14.99 9.70 13.54
CA HIS A 20 14.24 8.47 13.32
C HIS A 20 13.98 7.70 14.63
N THR A 21 12.86 6.98 14.70
CA THR A 21 12.47 6.20 15.90
C THR A 21 12.80 4.72 15.82
N HIS A 22 13.31 4.21 14.69
CA HIS A 22 13.62 2.80 14.48
C HIS A 22 15.01 2.61 13.87
N GLY A 23 16.01 2.23 14.67
CA GLY A 23 17.39 2.21 14.23
C GLY A 23 17.85 1.01 13.39
N LYS A 24 19.09 1.21 12.93
CA LYS A 24 20.07 0.34 12.26
C LYS A 24 19.82 -0.18 10.84
N ASN A 25 18.58 -0.31 10.34
CA ASN A 25 18.37 -0.90 8.99
C ASN A 25 17.72 0.02 7.93
N HIS A 26 17.49 1.31 8.22
CA HIS A 26 16.55 2.14 7.44
C HIS A 26 17.12 3.30 6.59
N VAL A 27 18.43 3.34 6.32
CA VAL A 27 19.03 4.47 5.58
C VAL A 27 18.74 4.42 4.07
N ALA A 28 18.55 3.24 3.47
CA ALA A 28 18.31 3.12 2.03
C ALA A 28 16.87 3.48 1.63
N ARG A 29 15.87 3.05 2.42
CA ARG A 29 14.43 3.28 2.10
C ARG A 29 13.96 4.72 2.36
N SER A 30 14.55 5.43 3.32
CA SER A 30 14.13 6.80 3.69
C SER A 30 14.70 7.89 2.76
N THR A 31 15.80 7.60 2.06
CA THR A 31 16.53 8.57 1.22
C THR A 31 16.15 8.51 -0.27
N GLY A 32 15.32 7.55 -0.68
CA GLY A 32 14.99 7.31 -2.09
C GLY A 32 16.18 6.86 -2.94
N MET A 33 17.22 6.28 -2.30
CA MET A 33 18.42 5.84 -3.00
C MET A 33 18.20 4.48 -3.68
N ALA A 34 18.60 4.39 -4.95
CA ALA A 34 18.62 3.12 -5.68
C ALA A 34 19.56 2.10 -5.00
N PHE A 35 19.19 0.80 -5.00
CA PHE A 35 19.91 -0.24 -4.26
C PHE A 35 21.38 -0.40 -4.67
N TYR A 36 21.73 -0.21 -5.95
CA TYR A 36 23.14 -0.28 -6.38
C TYR A 36 24.03 0.76 -5.71
N LYS A 37 23.46 1.86 -5.17
CA LYS A 37 24.23 2.87 -4.45
C LYS A 37 24.80 2.37 -3.13
N VAL A 38 24.30 1.25 -2.59
CA VAL A 38 24.89 0.65 -1.38
C VAL A 38 26.32 0.19 -1.61
N GLU A 39 26.66 -0.17 -2.85
CA GLU A 39 28.00 -0.65 -3.22
C GLU A 39 28.96 0.48 -3.59
N HIS A 40 28.49 1.74 -3.52
CA HIS A 40 29.32 2.87 -3.91
C HIS A 40 30.47 3.09 -2.92
N ASN A 41 31.71 3.13 -3.42
CA ASN A 41 32.92 3.24 -2.60
C ASN A 41 32.93 4.43 -1.62
N VAL A 42 32.31 5.55 -1.99
CA VAL A 42 32.22 6.73 -1.10
C VAL A 42 31.33 6.43 0.11
N LEU A 43 30.24 5.68 -0.07
CA LEU A 43 29.36 5.28 1.02
C LEU A 43 30.07 4.31 1.96
N LEU A 44 30.78 3.31 1.42
CA LEU A 44 31.57 2.38 2.21
C LEU A 44 32.62 3.11 3.06
N LYS A 45 33.39 4.03 2.44
CA LYS A 45 34.39 4.84 3.16
C LYS A 45 33.75 5.69 4.25
N ALA A 46 32.62 6.33 3.96
CA ALA A 46 31.90 7.17 4.92
C ALA A 46 31.43 6.35 6.13
N LEU A 47 30.96 5.13 5.92
CA LEU A 47 30.51 4.25 7.00
C LEU A 47 31.68 3.62 7.77
N GLN A 48 32.79 3.30 7.09
CA GLN A 48 34.02 2.83 7.75
C GLN A 48 34.64 3.87 8.68
N LEU A 49 34.40 5.17 8.45
CA LEU A 49 34.79 6.22 9.40
C LEU A 49 33.97 6.17 10.70
N LEU A 50 32.74 5.68 10.66
CA LEU A 50 31.86 5.54 11.82
C LEU A 50 32.09 4.19 12.51
N GLU A 51 32.25 3.13 11.74
CA GLU A 51 32.48 1.77 12.21
C GLU A 51 33.47 1.05 11.26
N PRO A 52 34.76 0.96 11.62
CA PRO A 52 35.81 0.43 10.74
C PRO A 52 35.56 -1.01 10.24
N GLY A 53 34.76 -1.80 10.97
CA GLY A 53 34.40 -3.17 10.64
C GLY A 53 33.11 -3.33 9.83
N VAL A 54 32.46 -2.23 9.43
CA VAL A 54 31.15 -2.29 8.77
C VAL A 54 31.20 -3.11 7.47
N LYS A 55 30.28 -4.06 7.35
CA LYS A 55 30.04 -4.82 6.12
C LYS A 55 28.73 -4.37 5.53
N LEU A 56 28.80 -3.74 4.36
CA LEU A 56 27.61 -3.36 3.62
C LEU A 56 27.00 -4.58 2.93
N PRO A 57 25.67 -4.68 2.88
CA PRO A 57 25.02 -5.68 2.07
C PRO A 57 25.26 -5.39 0.59
N SER A 58 25.20 -6.41 -0.25
CA SER A 58 25.14 -6.20 -1.69
C SER A 58 23.80 -5.61 -2.11
N SER A 59 23.77 -4.98 -3.27
CA SER A 59 22.55 -4.54 -3.94
C SER A 59 21.58 -5.69 -4.15
N PHE A 60 22.09 -6.90 -4.43
CA PHE A 60 21.29 -8.12 -4.54
C PHE A 60 20.64 -8.50 -3.21
N GLN A 61 21.39 -8.50 -2.11
CA GLN A 61 20.83 -8.78 -0.78
C GLN A 61 19.78 -7.75 -0.38
N LEU A 62 19.99 -6.47 -0.72
CA LEU A 62 18.99 -5.42 -0.50
C LEU A 62 17.71 -5.65 -1.30
N ALA A 63 17.82 -6.07 -2.56
CA ALA A 63 16.69 -6.26 -3.47
C ALA A 63 15.91 -7.56 -3.22
N THR A 64 16.52 -8.51 -2.50
CA THR A 64 15.94 -9.82 -2.20
C THR A 64 15.73 -9.95 -0.69
N THR A 65 16.65 -10.60 0.03
CA THR A 65 16.53 -10.94 1.45
C THR A 65 16.01 -9.80 2.32
N PHE A 66 16.62 -8.62 2.26
CA PHE A 66 16.21 -7.51 3.12
C PHE A 66 14.88 -6.89 2.71
N LEU A 67 14.57 -6.88 1.41
CA LEU A 67 13.29 -6.37 0.91
C LEU A 67 12.15 -7.31 1.27
N ASP A 68 12.37 -8.62 1.09
CA ASP A 68 11.41 -9.69 1.40
C ASP A 68 11.14 -9.75 2.90
N ASP A 69 12.18 -9.62 3.73
CA ASP A 69 12.04 -9.53 5.20
C ASP A 69 11.25 -8.28 5.62
N ALA A 70 11.55 -7.13 5.00
CA ALA A 70 10.84 -5.89 5.29
C ALA A 70 9.38 -5.95 4.83
N TYR A 71 9.11 -6.59 3.69
CA TYR A 71 7.76 -6.82 3.19
C TYR A 71 6.98 -7.75 4.13
N SER A 72 7.57 -8.88 4.52
CA SER A 72 6.95 -9.85 5.43
C SER A 72 6.62 -9.21 6.78
N LYS A 73 7.53 -8.41 7.34
CA LYS A 73 7.27 -7.64 8.57
C LYS A 73 6.15 -6.61 8.36
N SER A 74 6.13 -5.91 7.23
CA SER A 74 5.09 -4.94 6.91
C SER A 74 3.72 -5.60 6.79
N LEU A 75 3.63 -6.81 6.24
CA LEU A 75 2.39 -7.58 6.16
C LEU A 75 1.87 -7.97 7.55
N LEU A 76 2.74 -8.46 8.43
CA LEU A 76 2.37 -8.80 9.81
C LEU A 76 1.85 -7.59 10.58
N VAL A 77 2.54 -6.44 10.45
CA VAL A 77 2.09 -5.18 11.06
C VAL A 77 0.75 -4.76 10.48
N MET A 78 0.58 -4.81 9.16
CA MET A 78 -0.68 -4.46 8.51
C MET A 78 -1.84 -5.35 8.97
N GLN A 79 -1.63 -6.67 9.10
CA GLN A 79 -2.63 -7.61 9.56
C GLN A 79 -3.12 -7.29 10.98
N VAL A 80 -2.20 -7.06 11.92
CA VAL A 80 -2.55 -6.69 13.30
C VAL A 80 -3.21 -5.31 13.35
N GLU A 81 -2.69 -4.36 12.59
CA GLU A 81 -3.17 -2.98 12.63
C GLU A 81 -4.51 -2.74 11.95
N LEU A 82 -4.92 -3.65 11.05
CA LEU A 82 -6.19 -3.60 10.31
C LEU A 82 -7.20 -4.65 10.78
N GLU A 83 -6.86 -5.47 11.77
CA GLU A 83 -7.75 -6.50 12.30
C GLU A 83 -9.10 -5.90 12.74
N GLY A 84 -10.18 -6.48 12.24
CA GLY A 84 -11.56 -6.04 12.53
C GLY A 84 -11.97 -4.70 11.93
N GLN A 85 -11.11 -4.02 11.16
CA GLN A 85 -11.43 -2.75 10.50
C GLN A 85 -11.95 -2.98 9.09
N VAL A 86 -13.05 -2.30 8.76
CA VAL A 86 -13.52 -2.18 7.38
C VAL A 86 -12.67 -1.14 6.66
N LEU A 87 -12.19 -1.48 5.47
CA LEU A 87 -11.29 -0.64 4.68
C LEU A 87 -11.74 -0.49 3.24
N ALA A 88 -11.13 0.48 2.56
CA ALA A 88 -11.24 0.66 1.12
C ALA A 88 -9.98 0.16 0.42
N ILE A 89 -10.13 -0.57 -0.69
CA ILE A 89 -9.06 -0.74 -1.68
C ILE A 89 -9.16 0.43 -2.65
N VAL A 90 -8.07 1.15 -2.82
CA VAL A 90 -7.93 2.22 -3.81
C VAL A 90 -7.02 1.71 -4.91
N THR A 91 -7.49 1.81 -6.15
CA THR A 91 -6.72 1.47 -7.33
C THR A 91 -6.47 2.71 -8.19
N ASP A 92 -5.23 2.83 -8.65
CA ASP A 92 -4.78 3.85 -9.58
C ASP A 92 -4.08 3.18 -10.77
N SER A 93 -4.47 3.57 -11.97
CA SER A 93 -3.97 3.00 -13.21
C SER A 93 -3.29 4.07 -14.03
N TRP A 94 -2.05 3.82 -14.42
CA TRP A 94 -1.27 4.74 -15.25
C TRP A 94 -0.52 3.98 -16.34
N THR A 95 -0.09 4.72 -17.36
CA THR A 95 0.72 4.19 -18.45
C THR A 95 2.14 4.68 -18.30
N ASP A 96 3.10 3.76 -18.34
CA ASP A 96 4.50 4.11 -18.26
C ASP A 96 5.01 4.80 -19.53
N MET A 97 6.27 5.24 -19.46
CA MET A 97 6.93 5.90 -20.60
C MET A 97 7.10 4.99 -21.84
N ASN A 98 6.90 3.68 -21.69
CA ASN A 98 6.96 2.68 -22.76
C ASN A 98 5.56 2.30 -23.28
N GLY A 99 4.49 2.91 -22.76
CA GLY A 99 3.12 2.58 -23.15
C GLY A 99 2.53 1.36 -22.43
N LEU A 100 3.20 0.84 -21.39
CA LEU A 100 2.72 -0.31 -20.62
C LEU A 100 1.82 0.16 -19.48
N ALA A 101 0.66 -0.47 -19.33
CA ALA A 101 -0.23 -0.17 -18.21
C ALA A 101 0.30 -0.78 -16.91
N VAL A 102 0.20 0.03 -15.86
CA VAL A 102 0.57 -0.31 -14.49
C VAL A 102 -0.62 0.01 -13.61
N ILE A 103 -1.03 -0.97 -12.79
CA ILE A 103 -2.11 -0.80 -11.81
C ILE A 103 -1.52 -0.89 -10.42
N SER A 104 -1.78 0.12 -9.59
CA SER A 104 -1.35 0.19 -8.20
C SER A 104 -2.54 0.02 -7.26
N TYR A 105 -2.35 -0.75 -6.20
CA TYR A 105 -3.35 -1.07 -5.20
C TYR A 105 -2.91 -0.61 -3.81
N VAL A 106 -3.82 0.04 -3.11
CA VAL A 106 -3.58 0.62 -1.79
C VAL A 106 -4.75 0.30 -0.87
N ALA A 107 -4.48 -0.25 0.31
CA ALA A 107 -5.47 -0.40 1.38
C ALA A 107 -5.53 0.87 2.22
N VAL A 108 -6.74 1.40 2.42
CA VAL A 108 -7.01 2.62 3.19
C VAL A 108 -8.01 2.34 4.29
N ALA A 109 -7.58 2.48 5.55
CA ALA A 109 -8.43 2.33 6.73
C ALA A 109 -8.25 3.54 7.67
N CYS A 110 -9.31 4.30 7.88
CA CYS A 110 -9.30 5.50 8.75
C CYS A 110 -8.17 6.50 8.41
N LYS A 111 -7.08 6.50 9.20
CA LYS A 111 -5.89 7.37 9.03
C LYS A 111 -4.65 6.60 8.55
N LYS A 112 -4.79 5.32 8.25
CA LYS A 112 -3.71 4.43 7.84
C LYS A 112 -3.86 4.07 6.37
N THR A 113 -2.72 3.95 5.70
CA THR A 113 -2.63 3.66 4.27
C THR A 113 -1.48 2.70 4.06
N TYR A 114 -1.74 1.59 3.38
CA TYR A 114 -0.75 0.58 3.06
C TYR A 114 -0.74 0.34 1.57
N PHE A 115 0.45 0.44 0.98
CA PHE A 115 0.66 0.01 -0.38
C PHE A 115 0.63 -1.53 -0.42
N LEU A 116 -0.23 -2.09 -1.26
CA LEU A 116 -0.36 -3.54 -1.42
C LEU A 116 0.59 -4.02 -2.51
N GLU A 117 0.36 -3.57 -3.74
CA GLU A 117 1.17 -3.92 -4.89
C GLU A 117 1.01 -2.95 -6.05
N SER A 118 1.95 -3.03 -7.00
CA SER A 118 1.86 -2.39 -8.30
C SER A 118 2.26 -3.41 -9.35
N VAL A 119 1.39 -3.65 -10.32
CA VAL A 119 1.52 -4.74 -11.28
C VAL A 119 1.59 -4.17 -12.70
N TYR A 120 2.59 -4.60 -13.46
CA TYR A 120 2.60 -4.41 -14.91
C TYR A 120 1.65 -5.44 -15.53
N THR A 121 0.66 -4.95 -16.25
CA THR A 121 -0.39 -5.82 -16.81
C THR A 121 -0.02 -6.38 -18.18
N GLY A 122 1.07 -5.89 -18.77
CA GLY A 122 1.56 -6.34 -20.09
C GLY A 122 0.70 -5.88 -21.28
N ALA A 123 -0.32 -5.04 -21.06
CA ALA A 123 -1.18 -4.50 -22.10
C ALA A 123 -1.18 -2.96 -22.08
N GLN A 124 -1.62 -2.34 -23.17
CA GLN A 124 -1.76 -0.88 -23.27
C GLN A 124 -3.11 -0.38 -22.72
N ALA A 125 -4.13 -1.23 -22.74
CA ALA A 125 -5.48 -0.91 -22.30
C ALA A 125 -6.15 -2.15 -21.68
N HIS A 126 -7.11 -1.89 -20.79
CA HIS A 126 -7.88 -2.92 -20.10
C HIS A 126 -9.36 -2.74 -20.36
N ASP A 127 -10.06 -3.86 -20.47
CA ASP A 127 -11.52 -3.88 -20.44
C ASP A 127 -12.03 -4.08 -19.01
N ALA A 128 -13.35 -3.98 -18.85
CA ALA A 128 -14.00 -4.09 -17.55
C ALA A 128 -13.80 -5.48 -16.90
N ALA A 129 -13.73 -6.54 -17.71
CA ALA A 129 -13.59 -7.91 -17.23
C ALA A 129 -12.19 -8.16 -16.66
N PHE A 130 -11.15 -7.63 -17.32
CA PHE A 130 -9.78 -7.64 -16.82
C PHE A 130 -9.70 -6.93 -15.47
N LEU A 131 -10.20 -5.69 -15.39
CA LEU A 131 -10.15 -4.90 -14.15
C LEU A 131 -10.89 -5.58 -12.99
N ALA A 132 -12.08 -6.12 -13.25
CA ALA A 132 -12.84 -6.87 -12.25
C ALA A 132 -12.08 -8.11 -11.77
N THR A 133 -11.48 -8.86 -12.70
CA THR A 133 -10.69 -10.04 -12.35
C THR A 133 -9.46 -9.66 -11.52
N ASP A 134 -8.74 -8.62 -11.91
CA ASP A 134 -7.52 -8.17 -11.23
C ASP A 134 -7.82 -7.66 -9.81
N ILE A 135 -8.86 -6.84 -9.65
CA ILE A 135 -9.33 -6.38 -8.32
C ILE A 135 -9.70 -7.58 -7.44
N LYS A 136 -10.42 -8.57 -7.98
CA LYS A 136 -10.80 -9.78 -7.24
C LYS A 136 -9.56 -10.56 -6.78
N LEU A 137 -8.58 -10.74 -7.65
CA LEU A 137 -7.33 -11.42 -7.30
C LEU A 137 -6.59 -10.71 -6.16
N VAL A 138 -6.58 -9.38 -6.15
CA VAL A 138 -5.99 -8.60 -5.04
C VAL A 138 -6.77 -8.82 -3.74
N ILE A 139 -8.10 -8.77 -3.79
CA ILE A 139 -8.93 -9.02 -2.60
C ILE A 139 -8.68 -10.44 -2.05
N ASP A 140 -8.67 -11.45 -2.92
CA ASP A 140 -8.45 -12.85 -2.55
C ASP A 140 -7.03 -13.08 -1.99
N LYS A 141 -6.01 -12.43 -2.57
CA LYS A 141 -4.62 -12.50 -2.10
C LYS A 141 -4.44 -11.92 -0.69
N TYR A 142 -5.23 -10.91 -0.34
CA TYR A 142 -5.24 -10.28 0.97
C TYR A 142 -6.53 -10.61 1.74
N GLU A 143 -6.90 -11.89 1.79
CA GLU A 143 -8.16 -12.38 2.38
C GLU A 143 -8.42 -11.93 3.85
N PHE A 144 -7.38 -11.55 4.59
CA PHE A 144 -7.50 -11.02 5.95
C PHE A 144 -8.04 -9.59 6.00
N LEU A 145 -8.12 -8.89 4.86
CA LEU A 145 -8.66 -7.54 4.76
C LEU A 145 -10.18 -7.57 4.67
N HIS A 146 -10.85 -6.83 5.55
CA HIS A 146 -12.30 -6.66 5.46
C HIS A 146 -12.63 -5.50 4.51
N VAL A 147 -12.73 -5.82 3.23
CA VAL A 147 -12.99 -4.83 2.16
C VAL A 147 -14.46 -4.40 2.19
N GLY A 148 -14.70 -3.14 2.56
CA GLY A 148 -16.03 -2.52 2.51
C GLY A 148 -16.20 -1.56 1.33
N ALA A 149 -15.11 -1.20 0.65
CA ALA A 149 -15.19 -0.39 -0.56
C ALA A 149 -14.03 -0.66 -1.53
N VAL A 150 -14.29 -0.45 -2.81
CA VAL A 150 -13.27 -0.36 -3.86
C VAL A 150 -13.42 0.96 -4.57
N VAL A 151 -12.32 1.70 -4.68
CA VAL A 151 -12.28 3.04 -5.24
C VAL A 151 -11.35 3.05 -6.43
N THR A 152 -11.88 3.40 -7.59
CA THR A 152 -11.14 3.46 -8.86
C THR A 152 -11.17 4.89 -9.40
N ASP A 153 -10.45 5.16 -10.49
CA ASP A 153 -10.73 6.37 -11.28
C ASP A 153 -12.18 6.35 -11.83
N ASN A 154 -12.64 7.49 -12.36
CA ASN A 154 -14.02 7.65 -12.86
C ASN A 154 -14.19 7.27 -14.34
N MET A 155 -13.28 6.47 -14.90
CA MET A 155 -13.38 6.01 -16.30
C MET A 155 -14.59 5.08 -16.48
N ALA A 156 -15.26 5.16 -17.63
CA ALA A 156 -16.44 4.34 -17.93
C ALA A 156 -16.17 2.83 -17.78
N THR A 157 -14.97 2.39 -18.17
CA THR A 157 -14.54 0.99 -18.04
C THR A 157 -14.52 0.52 -16.58
N ASN A 158 -14.08 1.38 -15.65
CA ASN A 158 -14.10 1.09 -14.23
C ASN A 158 -15.54 0.96 -13.71
N LYS A 159 -16.46 1.83 -14.15
CA LYS A 159 -17.88 1.71 -13.80
C LYS A 159 -18.47 0.37 -14.25
N SER A 160 -18.12 -0.09 -15.43
CA SER A 160 -18.53 -1.42 -15.91
C SER A 160 -17.88 -2.55 -15.12
N ALA A 161 -16.63 -2.39 -14.65
CA ALA A 161 -16.00 -3.37 -13.77
C ALA A 161 -16.73 -3.49 -12.41
N TRP A 162 -17.27 -2.39 -11.88
CA TRP A 162 -18.06 -2.40 -10.65
C TRP A 162 -19.29 -3.30 -10.76
N GLU A 163 -19.99 -3.25 -11.89
CA GLU A 163 -21.17 -4.10 -12.14
C GLU A 163 -20.82 -5.59 -12.17
N LEU A 164 -19.62 -5.93 -12.64
CA LEU A 164 -19.10 -7.31 -12.66
C LEU A 164 -18.65 -7.79 -11.26
N LEU A 165 -18.18 -6.87 -10.42
CA LEU A 165 -17.72 -7.17 -9.06
C LEU A 165 -18.85 -7.25 -8.04
N GLN A 166 -19.94 -6.50 -8.24
CA GLN A 166 -21.04 -6.40 -7.29
C GLN A 166 -21.64 -7.75 -6.85
N PRO A 167 -21.83 -8.76 -7.75
CA PRO A 167 -22.37 -10.06 -7.35
C PRO A 167 -21.45 -10.84 -6.40
N ASP A 168 -20.13 -10.69 -6.55
CA ASP A 168 -19.13 -11.38 -5.74
C ASP A 168 -18.91 -10.68 -4.39
N PHE A 169 -19.08 -9.36 -4.35
CA PHE A 169 -18.85 -8.53 -3.16
C PHE A 169 -20.10 -7.74 -2.77
N LEU A 170 -21.16 -8.46 -2.34
CA LEU A 170 -22.48 -7.90 -2.06
C LEU A 170 -22.51 -6.75 -1.04
N TYR A 171 -21.51 -6.67 -0.16
CA TYR A 171 -21.41 -5.66 0.90
C TYR A 171 -20.35 -4.59 0.63
N ALA A 172 -19.60 -4.70 -0.47
CA ALA A 172 -18.61 -3.71 -0.85
C ALA A 172 -19.26 -2.59 -1.67
N PHE A 173 -18.84 -1.36 -1.40
CA PHE A 173 -19.22 -0.18 -2.18
C PHE A 173 -18.18 0.09 -3.26
N PHE A 174 -18.62 0.24 -4.51
CA PHE A 174 -17.76 0.61 -5.63
C PHE A 174 -17.97 2.08 -5.99
N CYS A 175 -16.91 2.88 -6.05
CA CYS A 175 -17.05 4.30 -6.37
C CYS A 175 -15.82 4.91 -7.06
N GLY A 176 -16.02 6.09 -7.64
CA GLY A 176 -14.94 6.88 -8.24
C GLY A 176 -14.15 7.70 -7.21
N GLU A 177 -12.91 8.03 -7.54
CA GLU A 177 -11.94 8.77 -6.71
C GLU A 177 -12.48 10.07 -6.07
N VAL A 178 -13.44 10.74 -6.72
CA VAL A 178 -14.10 11.98 -6.23
C VAL A 178 -14.71 11.78 -4.83
N VAL A 179 -15.16 10.57 -4.52
CA VAL A 179 -15.81 10.22 -3.26
C VAL A 179 -14.82 10.18 -2.08
N LEU A 180 -13.56 9.78 -2.30
CA LEU A 180 -12.53 9.76 -1.25
C LEU A 180 -11.87 11.12 -0.97
N ARG A 181 -11.81 12.03 -1.96
CA ARG A 181 -11.29 13.39 -1.73
C ARG A 181 -12.07 14.13 -0.63
N ASN A 182 -13.32 13.74 -0.42
CA ASN A 182 -14.13 14.24 0.68
C ASN A 182 -14.01 13.28 1.89
N ARG A 183 -13.01 13.48 2.75
CA ARG A 183 -12.74 12.63 3.94
C ARG A 183 -13.97 12.38 4.82
N LYS A 184 -14.94 13.30 4.82
CA LYS A 184 -16.22 13.12 5.52
C LYS A 184 -17.07 12.01 4.90
N ILE A 185 -17.12 11.94 3.57
CA ILE A 185 -17.89 10.92 2.83
C ILE A 185 -17.19 9.56 2.90
N ALA A 186 -15.86 9.52 2.80
CA ALA A 186 -15.07 8.30 2.99
C ALA A 186 -15.24 7.69 4.39
N GLY A 187 -15.17 8.52 5.44
CA GLY A 187 -15.42 8.08 6.82
C GLY A 187 -16.85 7.59 7.00
N VAL A 188 -17.84 8.30 6.45
CA VAL A 188 -19.24 7.85 6.47
C VAL A 188 -19.39 6.51 5.76
N LEU A 189 -18.91 6.35 4.52
CA LEU A 189 -18.99 5.09 3.76
C LEU A 189 -18.39 3.89 4.50
N LEU A 190 -17.20 4.05 5.08
CA LEU A 190 -16.55 2.99 5.86
C LEU A 190 -17.25 2.71 7.20
N HIS A 191 -17.87 3.70 7.81
CA HIS A 191 -18.65 3.53 9.05
C HIS A 191 -20.11 3.10 8.82
N THR A 192 -20.66 3.34 7.62
CA THR A 192 -22.01 2.94 7.20
C THR A 192 -22.01 1.64 6.40
N ALA A 193 -20.85 1.12 6.00
CA ALA A 193 -20.72 -0.27 5.57
C ALA A 193 -21.36 -1.13 6.68
N PRO A 194 -22.43 -1.89 6.35
CA PRO A 194 -23.31 -2.43 7.36
C PRO A 194 -22.51 -3.27 8.34
N LYS A 195 -22.63 -2.95 9.64
CA LYS A 195 -22.19 -3.84 10.71
C LYS A 195 -22.73 -5.22 10.39
N LEU A 196 -21.83 -6.17 10.12
CA LEU A 196 -22.15 -7.56 9.78
C LEU A 196 -23.36 -8.04 10.60
N PRO A 197 -24.52 -8.27 9.97
CA PRO A 197 -25.56 -9.06 10.61
C PRO A 197 -25.09 -10.50 10.55
N THR A 198 -24.91 -11.14 11.71
CA THR A 198 -24.61 -12.57 11.78
C THR A 198 -25.76 -13.46 11.31
N ASN A 199 -26.91 -12.93 10.93
CA ASN A 199 -28.01 -13.67 10.34
C ASN A 199 -28.98 -12.72 9.61
N GLY A 200 -29.44 -13.12 8.41
CA GLY A 200 -30.66 -12.59 7.80
C GLY A 200 -30.45 -11.92 6.44
N GLY A 201 -30.88 -12.60 5.39
CA GLY A 201 -30.75 -12.19 3.99
C GLY A 201 -31.44 -10.88 3.65
N GLY A 202 -30.70 -10.02 2.96
CA GLY A 202 -31.19 -8.86 2.23
C GLY A 202 -30.02 -8.29 1.45
N THR A 203 -30.03 -8.43 0.12
CA THR A 203 -29.00 -7.85 -0.75
C THR A 203 -29.19 -6.34 -0.80
N PRO A 204 -28.24 -5.52 -0.31
CA PRO A 204 -28.35 -4.08 -0.47
C PRO A 204 -27.89 -3.70 -1.89
N ILE A 205 -28.80 -3.18 -2.71
CA ILE A 205 -28.45 -2.54 -3.99
C ILE A 205 -28.33 -1.05 -3.71
N PHE A 206 -27.11 -0.51 -3.68
CA PHE A 206 -26.87 0.93 -3.58
C PHE A 206 -26.30 1.44 -4.90
N ARG A 207 -27.10 2.23 -5.62
CA ARG A 207 -26.64 3.02 -6.77
C ARG A 207 -26.14 4.38 -6.28
N GLU A 208 -25.08 4.87 -6.92
CA GLU A 208 -24.56 6.22 -6.74
C GLU A 208 -25.70 7.24 -6.92
N VAL A 209 -25.99 8.02 -5.87
CA VAL A 209 -26.92 9.16 -5.97
C VAL A 209 -26.18 10.25 -6.73
N THR A 210 -26.65 10.52 -7.94
CA THR A 210 -26.17 11.60 -8.82
C THR A 210 -26.56 12.97 -8.28
#